data_AF-A0A950SDB0-F1
#
_entry.id   AF-A0A950SDB0-F1
#
_cell.length_a   1.000
_cell.length_b   1.000
_cell.length_c   1.000
_cell.angle_alpha   90.00
_cell.angle_beta   90.00
_cell.angle_gamma   90.00
#
_symmetry.space_group_name_H-M   'P 1'
#
loop_
_entity.id
_entity.type
_entity.pdbx_description
1 polymer ?
#
loop_
_entity_poly.entity_id
_entity_poly.type
_entity_poly.pdbx_seq_one_letter_code
_entity_poly.pdbx_strand_id
1 'polypeptide(L)'
;MSALHDRLVEYLAVRRALGFKLERAEAYLRDFVGYLELRGEPQITIKRAVAWAVLPGGCDSLHYARLAAVRLFAAYLHTLDPSIEVPGVELLRNGPPRRRPFLYTNEEILALMAAARDLENDSPPGDLQDSDRPGVDRDANRRSDRA
;
A
#
# COMPACT_ATOMS: atom_id res chain seq x y z
N MET A 1 -20.27 -0.59 -27.25
CA MET A 1 -19.49 0.12 -26.21
C MET A 1 -20.46 0.99 -25.45
N SER A 2 -20.44 0.96 -24.12
CA SER A 2 -21.32 1.80 -23.31
C SER A 2 -20.70 3.18 -23.08
N ALA A 3 -21.53 4.19 -22.79
CA ALA A 3 -21.04 5.52 -22.41
C ALA A 3 -20.08 5.46 -21.20
N LEU A 4 -20.28 4.52 -20.28
CA LEU A 4 -19.41 4.34 -19.11
C LEU A 4 -18.02 3.80 -19.52
N HIS A 5 -17.97 2.93 -20.52
CA HIS A 5 -16.72 2.44 -21.09
C HIS A 5 -15.91 3.57 -21.74
N ASP A 6 -16.58 4.45 -22.49
CA ASP A 6 -15.93 5.60 -23.14
C ASP A 6 -15.32 6.55 -22.10
N ARG A 7 -16.06 6.83 -21.02
CA ARG A 7 -15.56 7.63 -19.89
C ARG A 7 -14.36 6.97 -19.18
N LEU A 8 -14.33 5.64 -19.10
CA LEU A 8 -13.16 4.93 -18.58
C LEU A 8 -11.94 5.12 -19.51
N VAL A 9 -12.12 5.02 -20.82
CA VAL A 9 -11.03 5.22 -21.79
C VAL A 9 -10.46 6.64 -21.67
N GLU A 10 -11.32 7.65 -21.61
CA GLU A 10 -10.92 9.05 -21.40
C GLU A 10 -10.13 9.23 -20.10
N TYR A 11 -10.64 8.69 -18.99
CA TYR A 11 -9.98 8.75 -17.69
C TYR A 11 -8.58 8.13 -17.72
N LEU A 12 -8.44 6.93 -18.33
CA LEU A 12 -7.16 6.25 -18.44
C LEU A 12 -6.18 7.05 -19.32
N ALA A 13 -6.66 7.67 -20.40
CA ALA A 13 -5.85 8.53 -21.24
C ALA A 13 -5.30 9.74 -20.46
N VAL A 14 -6.16 10.43 -19.70
CA VAL A 14 -5.76 11.56 -18.84
C VAL A 14 -4.71 11.12 -17.81
N ARG A 15 -4.95 10.00 -17.11
CA ARG A 15 -4.01 9.49 -16.10
C ARG A 15 -2.68 9.06 -16.71
N ARG A 16 -2.66 8.48 -17.92
CA ARG A 16 -1.41 8.13 -18.61
C ARG A 16 -0.63 9.36 -19.08
N ALA A 17 -1.33 10.41 -19.54
CA ALA A 17 -0.69 11.68 -19.90
C ALA A 17 0.02 12.34 -18.70
N LEU A 18 -0.47 12.09 -17.48
CA LEU A 18 0.16 12.51 -16.23
C LEU A 18 1.29 11.56 -15.75
N GLY A 19 1.65 10.53 -16.52
CA GLY A 19 2.76 9.61 -16.22
C GLY A 19 2.39 8.40 -15.35
N PHE A 20 1.11 8.14 -15.07
CA PHE A 20 0.70 6.95 -14.32
C PHE A 20 0.67 5.69 -15.20
N LYS A 21 1.26 4.58 -14.71
CA LYS A 21 1.25 3.28 -15.41
C LYS A 21 -0.08 2.52 -15.32
N LEU A 22 -0.82 2.69 -14.21
CA LEU A 22 -2.18 2.15 -13.97
C LEU A 22 -2.35 0.62 -14.08
N GLU A 23 -1.29 -0.18 -14.16
CA GLU A 23 -1.32 -1.63 -14.46
C GLU A 23 -2.44 -2.41 -13.74
N ARG A 24 -2.54 -2.31 -12.41
CA ARG A 24 -3.60 -2.97 -11.63
C ARG A 24 -4.92 -2.20 -11.59
N ALA A 25 -4.83 -0.87 -11.56
CA ALA A 25 -6.01 -0.02 -11.45
C ALA A 25 -6.89 -0.10 -12.69
N GLU A 26 -6.30 -0.21 -13.87
CA GLU A 26 -7.04 -0.39 -15.12
C GLU A 26 -7.81 -1.71 -15.15
N ALA A 27 -7.18 -2.82 -14.74
CA ALA A 27 -7.86 -4.11 -14.65
C ALA A 27 -9.06 -4.05 -13.70
N TYR A 28 -8.90 -3.41 -12.53
CA TYR A 28 -9.98 -3.17 -11.58
C TYR A 28 -11.11 -2.32 -12.15
N LEU A 29 -10.78 -1.25 -12.87
CA LEU A 29 -11.82 -0.39 -13.44
C LEU A 29 -12.56 -1.05 -14.60
N ARG A 30 -11.88 -1.82 -15.44
CA ARG A 30 -12.53 -2.60 -16.51
C ARG A 30 -13.48 -3.66 -15.93
N ASP A 31 -13.04 -4.37 -14.89
CA ASP A 31 -13.87 -5.32 -14.14
C ASP A 31 -15.09 -4.64 -13.50
N PHE A 32 -14.92 -3.46 -12.90
CA PHE A 32 -16.01 -2.69 -12.32
C PHE A 32 -17.03 -2.21 -13.37
N VAL A 33 -16.58 -1.67 -14.50
CA VAL A 33 -17.47 -1.24 -15.58
C VAL A 33 -18.24 -2.42 -16.15
N GLY A 34 -17.58 -3.55 -16.39
CA GLY A 34 -18.25 -4.78 -16.84
C GLY A 34 -19.28 -5.30 -15.83
N TYR A 35 -18.99 -5.20 -14.53
CA TYR A 35 -19.94 -5.55 -13.47
C TYR A 35 -21.21 -4.68 -13.48
N LEU A 36 -21.09 -3.38 -13.74
CA LEU A 36 -22.23 -2.47 -13.84
C LEU A 36 -23.05 -2.70 -15.12
N GLU A 37 -22.36 -2.91 -16.25
CA GLU A 37 -22.98 -3.20 -17.53
C GLU A 37 -23.79 -4.50 -17.50
N LEU A 38 -23.24 -5.56 -16.90
CA LEU A 38 -23.93 -6.84 -16.76
C LEU A 38 -25.26 -6.73 -15.99
N ARG A 39 -25.36 -5.76 -15.08
CA ARG A 39 -26.57 -5.50 -14.28
C ARG A 39 -27.54 -4.53 -14.95
N GLY A 40 -27.17 -3.93 -16.09
CA GLY A 40 -27.97 -2.88 -16.73
C GLY A 40 -28.01 -1.58 -15.91
N GLU A 41 -27.03 -1.37 -15.04
CA GLU A 41 -27.01 -0.31 -14.04
C GLU A 41 -25.76 0.58 -14.21
N PRO A 42 -25.65 1.39 -15.27
CA PRO A 42 -24.42 2.13 -15.60
C PRO A 42 -24.10 3.29 -14.64
N GLN A 43 -24.99 3.59 -13.68
CA GLN A 43 -24.76 4.64 -12.70
C GLN A 43 -23.85 4.16 -11.57
N ILE A 44 -22.78 4.91 -11.34
CA ILE A 44 -21.87 4.69 -10.21
C ILE A 44 -22.52 5.22 -8.94
N THR A 45 -22.71 4.33 -7.97
CA THR A 45 -23.15 4.65 -6.61
C THR A 45 -22.21 4.02 -5.59
N ILE A 46 -22.19 4.55 -4.37
CA ILE A 46 -21.39 4.02 -3.26
C ILE A 46 -21.74 2.55 -3.01
N LYS A 47 -23.04 2.23 -2.99
CA LYS A 47 -23.55 0.87 -2.75
C LYS A 47 -23.00 -0.12 -3.78
N ARG A 48 -23.01 0.24 -5.06
CA ARG A 48 -22.53 -0.65 -6.15
C ARG A 48 -21.02 -0.80 -6.13
N ALA A 49 -20.29 0.29 -5.88
CA ALA A 49 -18.84 0.29 -5.75
C ALA A 49 -18.37 -0.61 -4.60
N VAL A 50 -18.99 -0.51 -3.42
CA VAL A 50 -18.67 -1.36 -2.26
C VAL A 50 -19.02 -2.82 -2.54
N ALA A 51 -20.21 -3.10 -3.08
CA ALA A 51 -20.64 -4.46 -3.40
C ALA A 51 -19.68 -5.16 -4.38
N TRP A 52 -19.22 -4.45 -5.40
CA TRP A 52 -18.23 -4.98 -6.34
C TRP A 52 -16.83 -5.15 -5.73
N ALA A 53 -16.41 -4.24 -4.85
CA ALA A 53 -15.08 -4.30 -4.24
C ALA A 53 -14.91 -5.54 -3.36
N VAL A 54 -15.96 -5.95 -2.64
CA VAL A 54 -15.96 -7.11 -1.73
C VAL A 54 -16.35 -8.44 -2.40
N LEU A 55 -16.92 -8.39 -3.61
CA LEU A 55 -17.40 -9.56 -4.36
C LEU A 55 -16.40 -10.74 -4.47
N PRO A 56 -15.11 -10.54 -4.79
CA PRO A 56 -14.18 -11.66 -4.95
C PRO A 56 -13.86 -12.40 -3.63
N GLY A 57 -14.42 -11.97 -2.49
CA GLY A 57 -14.01 -12.45 -1.18
C GLY A 57 -12.55 -12.09 -0.89
N GLY A 58 -11.94 -12.76 0.08
CA GLY A 58 -10.53 -12.55 0.43
C GLY A 58 -10.30 -11.46 1.49
N CYS A 59 -9.16 -10.78 1.42
CA CYS A 59 -8.69 -9.90 2.49
C CYS A 59 -9.01 -8.42 2.26
N ASP A 60 -9.16 -7.68 3.36
CA ASP A 60 -9.47 -6.25 3.41
C ASP A 60 -8.55 -5.39 2.52
N SER A 61 -7.27 -5.75 2.41
CA SER A 61 -6.31 -5.01 1.57
C SER A 61 -6.67 -5.03 0.08
N LEU A 62 -7.21 -6.16 -0.42
CA LEU A 62 -7.66 -6.27 -1.80
C LEU A 62 -8.92 -5.44 -2.02
N HIS A 63 -9.89 -5.53 -1.10
CA HIS A 63 -11.13 -4.75 -1.17
C HIS A 63 -10.84 -3.26 -1.14
N TYR A 64 -9.91 -2.82 -0.28
CA TYR A 64 -9.47 -1.44 -0.20
C TYR A 64 -8.83 -0.97 -1.52
N ALA A 65 -7.91 -1.75 -2.10
CA ALA A 65 -7.26 -1.40 -3.36
C ALA A 65 -8.26 -1.30 -4.52
N ARG A 66 -9.23 -2.23 -4.59
CA ARG A 66 -10.32 -2.20 -5.57
C ARG A 66 -11.17 -0.95 -5.41
N LEU A 67 -11.65 -0.65 -4.19
CA LEU A 67 -12.48 0.53 -3.94
C LEU A 67 -11.72 1.84 -4.14
N ALA A 68 -10.42 1.88 -3.83
CA ALA A 68 -9.57 3.05 -4.07
C ALA A 68 -9.44 3.38 -5.57
N ALA A 69 -9.33 2.36 -6.44
CA ALA A 69 -9.33 2.56 -7.88
C ALA A 69 -10.66 3.18 -8.37
N VAL A 70 -11.79 2.61 -7.93
CA VAL A 70 -13.13 3.13 -8.24
C VAL A 70 -13.33 4.55 -7.70
N ARG A 71 -12.84 4.84 -6.50
CA ARG A 71 -12.94 6.17 -5.88
C ARG A 71 -12.30 7.25 -6.73
N LEU A 72 -11.09 7.02 -7.24
CA LEU A 72 -10.40 7.98 -8.09
C LEU A 72 -11.13 8.20 -9.42
N PHE A 73 -11.66 7.13 -10.01
CA PHE A 73 -12.47 7.22 -11.22
C PHE A 73 -13.79 7.97 -10.98
N ALA A 74 -14.51 7.64 -9.91
CA ALA A 74 -15.74 8.31 -9.52
C ALA A 74 -15.50 9.79 -9.23
N ALA A 75 -14.39 10.14 -8.56
CA ALA A 75 -14.01 11.54 -8.32
C ALA A 75 -13.76 12.30 -9.62
N TYR A 76 -13.08 11.69 -10.61
CA TYR A 76 -12.93 12.28 -11.94
C TYR A 76 -14.29 12.54 -12.59
N LEU A 77 -15.18 11.55 -12.60
CA LEU A 77 -16.48 11.71 -13.23
C LEU A 77 -17.38 12.69 -12.48
N HIS A 78 -17.27 12.79 -11.15
CA HIS A 78 -17.99 13.77 -10.35
C HIS A 78 -17.67 15.22 -10.74
N THR A 79 -16.45 15.48 -11.24
CA THR A 79 -16.10 16.80 -11.79
C THR A 79 -16.86 17.14 -13.08
N LEU A 80 -17.34 16.13 -13.80
CA LEU A 80 -18.09 16.27 -15.05
C LEU A 80 -19.60 16.20 -14.82
N ASP A 81 -20.03 15.40 -13.85
CA ASP A 81 -21.42 15.17 -13.48
C ASP A 81 -21.54 15.00 -11.95
N PRO A 82 -22.03 16.02 -11.23
CA PRO A 82 -22.20 15.97 -9.78
C PRO A 82 -23.16 14.88 -9.26
N SER A 83 -23.97 14.26 -10.13
CA SER A 83 -24.88 13.17 -9.73
C SER A 83 -24.14 11.86 -9.41
N ILE A 84 -22.86 11.77 -9.76
CA ILE A 84 -22.03 10.59 -9.52
C ILE A 84 -21.55 10.60 -8.06
N GLU A 85 -21.85 9.54 -7.33
CA GLU A 85 -21.42 9.43 -5.93
C GLU A 85 -19.95 8.99 -5.83
N VAL A 86 -19.20 9.61 -4.92
CA VAL A 86 -17.79 9.26 -4.66
C VAL A 86 -17.69 8.42 -3.38
N PRO A 87 -17.19 7.16 -3.45
CA PRO A 87 -16.99 6.34 -2.26
C PRO A 87 -16.01 6.96 -1.26
N GLY A 88 -16.44 7.16 -0.02
CA GLY A 88 -15.57 7.65 1.07
C GLY A 88 -14.38 6.73 1.37
N VAL A 89 -13.35 7.28 2.03
CA VAL A 89 -12.15 6.52 2.44
C VAL A 89 -12.48 5.53 3.55
N GLU A 90 -13.38 5.89 4.46
CA GLU A 90 -13.76 5.10 5.65
C GLU A 90 -14.63 3.87 5.37
N LEU A 91 -15.08 3.68 4.12
CA LEU A 91 -15.99 2.59 3.77
C LEU A 91 -15.35 1.20 3.86
N LEU A 92 -14.02 1.12 3.74
CA LEU A 92 -13.27 -0.13 3.88
C LEU A 92 -11.97 0.13 4.64
N ARG A 93 -11.66 -0.74 5.59
CA ARG A 93 -10.43 -0.66 6.37
C ARG A 93 -9.21 -0.91 5.47
N ASN A 94 -8.22 -0.03 5.56
CA ASN A 94 -6.94 -0.24 4.90
C ASN A 94 -6.00 -1.09 5.79
N GLY A 95 -5.76 -2.33 5.39
CA GLY A 95 -4.73 -3.19 5.96
C GLY A 95 -5.13 -3.93 7.25
N PRO A 96 -4.26 -4.84 7.73
CA PRO A 96 -4.49 -5.58 8.96
C PRO A 96 -4.59 -4.62 10.15
N PRO A 97 -5.28 -5.01 11.24
CA PRO A 97 -5.21 -4.24 12.48
C PRO A 97 -3.74 -4.03 12.86
N ARG A 98 -3.42 -2.86 13.41
CA ARG A 98 -2.09 -2.58 13.95
C ARG A 98 -1.72 -3.74 14.89
N ARG A 99 -0.62 -4.46 14.58
CA ARG A 99 -0.13 -5.52 15.47
C ARG A 99 0.07 -4.91 16.85
N ARG A 100 -0.57 -5.49 17.86
CA ARG A 100 -0.31 -5.11 19.25
C ARG A 100 1.15 -5.47 19.54
N PRO A 101 1.99 -4.54 20.01
CA PRO A 101 3.36 -4.88 20.37
C PRO A 101 3.34 -5.93 21.47
N PHE A 102 4.15 -6.96 21.31
CA PHE A 102 4.41 -7.90 22.40
C PHE A 102 5.37 -7.22 23.37
N LEU A 103 4.93 -6.99 24.60
CA LEU A 103 5.77 -6.42 25.64
C LEU A 103 6.45 -7.58 26.38
N TYR A 104 7.75 -7.72 26.18
CA TYR A 104 8.54 -8.70 26.88
C TYR A 104 8.60 -8.38 28.37
N THR A 105 8.38 -9.40 29.19
CA THR A 105 8.70 -9.37 30.61
C THR A 105 10.21 -9.42 30.81
N ASN A 106 10.69 -9.02 32.00
CA ASN A 106 12.12 -9.08 32.31
C ASN A 106 12.70 -10.50 32.14
N GLU A 107 11.92 -11.52 32.48
CA GLU A 107 12.33 -12.92 32.34
C GLU A 107 12.48 -13.31 30.86
N GLU A 108 11.55 -12.90 30.01
CA GLU A 108 11.65 -13.17 28.57
C GLU A 108 12.77 -12.38 27.90
N ILE A 109 13.08 -11.17 28.37
CA ILE A 109 14.26 -10.40 27.92
C ILE A 109 15.53 -11.17 28.26
N LEU A 110 15.65 -11.69 29.48
CA LEU A 110 16.80 -12.50 29.90
C LEU A 110 16.92 -13.78 29.09
N ALA A 111 15.80 -14.48 28.87
CA ALA A 111 15.76 -15.69 28.06
C ALA A 111 16.17 -15.42 26.59
N LEU A 112 15.70 -14.30 26.02
CA LEU A 112 16.08 -13.87 24.67
C LEU A 112 17.57 -13.56 24.57
N MET A 113 18.15 -12.87 25.56
CA MET A 113 19.58 -12.57 25.61
C MET A 113 20.44 -13.82 25.75
N ALA A 114 20.00 -14.81 26.55
CA ALA A 114 20.68 -16.09 26.68
C ALA A 114 20.65 -16.85 25.35
N ALA A 115 19.47 -17.00 24.73
CA ALA A 115 19.33 -17.68 23.44
C ALA A 115 20.16 -17.01 22.33
N ALA A 116 20.24 -15.67 22.31
CA ALA A 116 21.07 -14.96 21.35
C ALA A 116 22.57 -15.25 21.51
N ARG A 117 23.03 -15.43 22.76
CA ARG A 117 24.42 -15.81 23.06
C ARG A 117 24.73 -17.25 22.65
N ASP A 118 23.77 -18.14 22.84
CA ASP A 118 23.92 -19.53 22.42
C ASP A 118 24.01 -19.66 20.89
N LEU A 119 23.28 -18.82 20.15
CA LEU A 119 23.39 -18.75 18.68
C LEU A 119 24.76 -18.23 18.19
N GLU A 120 25.42 -17.35 18.96
CA GLU A 120 26.78 -16.91 18.66
C GLU A 120 27.79 -18.04 18.89
N ASN A 121 27.57 -18.83 19.95
CA ASN A 121 28.42 -19.98 20.29
C ASN A 121 28.24 -21.17 19.33
N ASP A 122 27.07 -21.30 18.70
CA ASP A 122 26.71 -22.37 17.76
C ASP A 122 26.96 -21.97 16.29
N SER A 123 27.44 -20.75 16.05
CA SER A 123 27.95 -20.35 14.73
C SER A 123 29.26 -21.09 14.45
N PRO A 124 29.42 -21.80 13.32
CA PRO A 124 30.70 -22.42 12.99
C PRO A 124 31.78 -21.33 12.94
N PRO A 125 33.03 -21.61 13.36
CA PRO A 125 34.12 -20.65 13.27
C PRO A 125 34.35 -20.31 11.80
N GLY A 126 33.78 -19.20 11.35
CA GLY A 126 33.89 -18.69 9.99
C GLY A 126 34.51 -17.32 10.00
N ASP A 127 35.83 -17.27 9.79
CA ASP A 127 36.56 -16.26 9.01
C ASP A 127 36.06 -14.81 9.05
N LEU A 128 35.77 -14.29 10.24
CA LEU A 128 35.75 -12.84 10.46
C LEU A 128 37.15 -12.42 10.88
N GLN A 129 38.02 -12.24 9.87
CA GLN A 129 39.27 -11.50 10.03
C GLN A 129 38.94 -10.10 10.57
N ASP A 130 39.32 -9.85 11.81
CA ASP A 130 39.27 -8.56 12.50
C ASP A 130 40.33 -7.57 11.96
N SER A 131 40.68 -7.66 10.67
CA SER A 131 41.73 -6.85 10.04
C SER A 131 41.23 -5.59 9.33
N ASP A 132 39.92 -5.40 9.17
CA ASP A 132 39.34 -4.24 8.47
C ASP A 132 38.45 -3.37 9.38
N ARG A 133 38.88 -3.14 10.62
CA ARG A 133 38.40 -1.96 11.37
C ARG A 133 39.25 -0.76 10.97
N PRO A 134 38.76 0.19 10.15
CA PRO A 134 39.46 1.46 9.99
C PRO A 134 39.51 2.15 11.35
N GLY A 135 40.75 2.40 11.82
CA GLY A 135 40.99 3.14 13.05
C GLY A 135 40.25 4.47 13.00
N VAL A 136 39.35 4.68 13.95
CA VAL A 136 38.73 5.98 14.18
C VAL A 136 39.82 6.87 14.79
N ASP A 137 40.55 7.57 13.94
CA ASP A 137 41.49 8.61 14.36
C ASP A 137 40.70 9.78 14.98
N ARG A 138 40.74 9.86 16.31
CA ARG A 138 39.98 10.85 17.09
C ARG A 138 40.67 12.21 17.21
N ASP A 139 41.82 12.42 16.58
CA ASP A 139 42.64 13.61 16.85
C ASP A 139 42.70 14.68 15.74
N ALA A 140 41.86 14.58 14.69
CA ALA A 140 41.89 15.57 13.61
C ALA A 140 41.13 16.89 13.87
N ASN A 141 40.31 17.00 14.93
CA ASN A 141 39.43 18.17 15.14
C ASN A 141 39.89 19.09 16.28
N ARG A 142 41.11 19.62 16.18
CA ARG A 142 41.55 20.70 17.08
C ARG A 142 42.56 21.63 16.41
N ARG A 143 42.20 22.27 15.28
CA ARG A 143 42.92 23.44 14.71
C ARG A 143 42.07 24.17 13.66
N SER A 144 41.12 24.99 14.11
CA SER A 144 40.65 26.17 13.36
C SER A 144 39.66 26.97 14.21
N ASP A 145 40.17 27.68 15.21
CA ASP A 145 39.51 28.90 15.72
C ASP A 145 40.62 29.89 16.06
N ARG A 146 40.96 30.70 15.06
CA ARG A 146 41.75 31.91 15.16
C ARG A 146 41.26 32.87 14.09
N ALA A 147 40.33 33.74 14.48
CA ALA A 147 40.08 35.06 13.93
C ALA A 147 39.43 35.91 15.03
#